data_AF-A0AAQ3UIF2-F1
#
_entry.id   AF-A0AAQ3UIF2-F1
#
_cell.length_a   1.000
_cell.length_b   1.000
_cell.length_c   1.000
_cell.angle_alpha   90.00
_cell.angle_beta   90.00
_cell.angle_gamma   90.00
#
_symmetry.space_group_name_H-M   'P 1'
#
loop_
_entity.id
_entity.type
_entity.pdbx_description
1 polymer ?
#
loop_
_entity_poly.entity_id
_entity_poly.type
_entity_poly.pdbx_seq_one_letter_code
_entity_poly.pdbx_strand_id
1 'polypeptide(L)'
;MLPATPPLAFPPKPLLLSPSSRHSPVPFSASLPPFSAPVLLLAAAAVPVIAGGMKNPDFAADRALAKDFLSNFAGPHGEPKYMNILQDVANRKIRAVQIELDDLFHYKDVDEEFLQRVTENTRRYIGIFAEAMDELMPEPTEAYTLDENRDILMTQRVDEGADGGVDGTDPLQRMPPEIKRFFEVYIKAFSKVTPLTIRQVKASNIGQLVKISGIVTRCSDVKPLMQVAVYTCEECGFEIYQEVTARVFMPLFECPSQRCKLNKAKGNLILQLRASKFLKFQEVKLQELAEHVPKGHIPRSLTVHLRGELTRKVAPGDVVEMSGIFLPMPYYGFRAMRAGLVADTYLEAMSVTHFKKKYEEYELKGDEQEQIDRLAEDGDIYSKLARSLAPEIFGHEDVKKALLLLLVGAPHRKLTDGMKIRGDLHICLMGDPGVAKSQLLKHIINVAPRGVYTTGRGSSGVGLTAAVQKDPVTNEFVLEGGALVLADMGICAIDEFDKMEESDRTAIHEVMEQQTVSIAKAGITTSLNARTAILAAANPA
;
A
#
# COMPACT_ATOMS: atom_id res chain seq x y z
N MET A 1 25.24 63.07 37.03
CA MET A 1 26.52 62.36 37.24
C MET A 1 26.25 61.16 38.13
N LEU A 2 26.81 59.98 37.81
CA LEU A 2 26.92 58.83 38.73
C LEU A 2 28.05 59.13 39.74
N PRO A 3 28.07 58.58 40.97
CA PRO A 3 28.12 57.14 41.32
C PRO A 3 27.18 56.77 42.51
N ALA A 4 27.11 55.59 43.14
CA ALA A 4 27.35 54.15 42.89
C ALA A 4 27.11 53.43 44.24
N THR A 5 26.84 52.13 44.23
CA THR A 5 26.80 51.18 45.39
C THR A 5 28.22 50.92 45.98
N PRO A 6 28.50 50.15 47.08
CA PRO A 6 27.76 48.99 47.64
C PRO A 6 27.76 48.86 49.21
N PRO A 7 28.15 47.74 49.87
CA PRO A 7 27.28 46.60 50.31
C PRO A 7 27.31 46.30 51.83
N LEU A 8 26.63 45.23 52.28
CA LEU A 8 27.00 44.42 53.46
C LEU A 8 26.45 42.97 53.34
N ALA A 9 26.89 42.04 54.20
CA ALA A 9 26.74 40.59 53.99
C ALA A 9 26.44 39.73 55.26
N PHE A 10 25.88 38.53 55.02
CA PHE A 10 26.08 37.18 55.64
C PHE A 10 26.84 36.99 57.00
N PRO A 11 26.68 35.86 57.75
CA PRO A 11 25.70 34.75 57.68
C PRO A 11 25.09 34.31 59.08
N PRO A 12 25.18 33.08 59.68
CA PRO A 12 23.98 32.43 60.30
C PRO A 12 24.17 31.79 61.72
N LYS A 13 23.15 31.10 62.27
CA LYS A 13 23.29 29.84 63.09
C LYS A 13 21.95 29.11 63.46
N PRO A 14 21.97 27.81 63.86
CA PRO A 14 20.77 26.98 64.12
C PRO A 14 20.66 26.33 65.54
N LEU A 15 19.53 25.67 65.84
CA LEU A 15 19.23 24.65 66.89
C LEU A 15 18.15 23.68 66.30
N LEU A 16 18.03 22.34 66.48
CA LEU A 16 18.23 21.38 67.59
C LEU A 16 17.04 21.38 68.59
N LEU A 17 16.36 20.28 69.02
CA LEU A 17 16.45 18.78 69.00
C LEU A 17 15.04 18.19 69.41
N SER A 18 14.59 16.91 69.32
CA SER A 18 14.99 15.57 68.76
C SER A 18 13.74 14.58 68.72
N PRO A 19 13.75 13.20 68.74
CA PRO A 19 12.63 12.34 68.23
C PRO A 19 12.05 11.25 69.21
N SER A 20 11.47 10.14 68.67
CA SER A 20 10.97 8.85 69.27
C SER A 20 9.43 8.71 69.48
N SER A 21 8.77 7.52 69.42
CA SER A 21 9.09 6.21 68.79
C SER A 21 7.88 5.23 68.72
N ARG A 22 7.84 4.37 67.66
CA ARG A 22 7.29 2.98 67.57
C ARG A 22 5.92 2.61 68.17
N HIS A 23 5.05 1.93 67.40
CA HIS A 23 4.62 0.54 67.69
C HIS A 23 3.85 -0.17 66.54
N SER A 24 3.97 -1.50 66.50
CA SER A 24 3.20 -2.54 65.76
C SER A 24 3.44 -3.90 66.52
N PRO A 25 3.00 -5.12 66.09
CA PRO A 25 2.24 -5.57 64.90
C PRO A 25 1.17 -6.70 65.13
N VAL A 26 0.62 -7.31 64.04
CA VAL A 26 0.00 -8.67 63.85
C VAL A 26 -1.27 -9.11 64.64
N PRO A 27 -1.99 -10.26 64.36
CA PRO A 27 -2.07 -11.17 63.17
C PRO A 27 -3.52 -11.65 62.73
N PHE A 28 -3.57 -12.56 61.72
CA PHE A 28 -4.56 -13.65 61.41
C PHE A 28 -5.74 -13.52 60.39
N SER A 29 -5.50 -14.11 59.20
CA SER A 29 -6.32 -15.05 58.36
C SER A 29 -7.83 -14.88 58.02
N ALA A 30 -8.13 -14.94 56.71
CA ALA A 30 -9.20 -15.76 56.12
C ALA A 30 -8.91 -16.10 54.62
N SER A 31 -9.57 -17.13 54.09
CA SER A 31 -9.35 -17.87 52.83
C SER A 31 -9.56 -17.14 51.47
N LEU A 32 -8.67 -17.47 50.51
CA LEU A 32 -8.89 -17.96 49.11
C LEU A 32 -10.32 -17.91 48.50
N PRO A 33 -10.48 -17.72 47.15
CA PRO A 33 -9.74 -18.44 46.10
C PRO A 33 -9.10 -17.58 44.97
N PRO A 34 -8.28 -18.18 44.07
CA PRO A 34 -7.58 -17.46 43.01
C PRO A 34 -8.27 -17.57 41.64
N PHE A 35 -8.31 -16.48 40.88
CA PHE A 35 -8.53 -16.51 39.44
C PHE A 35 -7.21 -16.27 38.70
N SER A 36 -6.78 -17.26 37.93
CA SER A 36 -5.55 -17.21 37.14
C SER A 36 -5.79 -16.58 35.77
N ALA A 37 -5.24 -15.38 35.55
CA ALA A 37 -5.06 -14.79 34.23
C ALA A 37 -3.57 -14.46 34.06
N PRO A 38 -2.85 -15.11 33.12
CA PRO A 38 -1.42 -14.83 32.92
C PRO A 38 -1.25 -13.49 32.22
N VAL A 39 -0.59 -12.54 32.89
CA VAL A 39 -0.04 -11.34 32.24
C VAL A 39 1.13 -11.78 31.37
N LEU A 40 0.84 -12.08 30.11
CA LEU A 40 1.83 -12.52 29.14
C LEU A 40 2.30 -11.31 28.33
N LEU A 41 3.58 -10.97 28.46
CA LEU A 41 4.19 -9.82 27.78
C LEU A 41 3.99 -9.94 26.26
N LEU A 42 3.52 -8.87 25.60
CA LEU A 42 3.78 -8.65 24.18
C LEU A 42 5.26 -8.26 23.99
N ALA A 43 6.16 -9.20 24.28
CA ALA A 43 7.50 -9.18 23.73
C ALA A 43 7.41 -9.49 22.23
N ALA A 44 8.28 -8.87 21.43
CA ALA A 44 8.21 -8.86 19.97
C ALA A 44 7.93 -10.24 19.36
N ALA A 45 6.88 -10.33 18.53
CA ALA A 45 6.50 -11.51 17.76
C ALA A 45 7.47 -11.76 16.58
N ALA A 46 8.74 -11.97 16.90
CA ALA A 46 9.64 -12.69 16.02
C ALA A 46 9.16 -14.14 15.98
N VAL A 47 8.50 -14.53 14.89
CA VAL A 47 8.08 -15.92 14.66
C VAL A 47 9.30 -16.83 14.87
N PRO A 48 9.25 -17.78 15.81
CA PRO A 48 10.41 -18.62 16.10
C PRO A 48 10.67 -19.52 14.90
N VAL A 49 11.81 -19.34 14.23
CA VAL A 49 12.27 -20.23 13.17
C VAL A 49 12.73 -21.53 13.81
N ILE A 50 11.77 -22.38 14.16
CA ILE A 50 12.01 -23.75 14.59
C ILE A 50 12.50 -24.50 13.37
N ALA A 51 13.81 -24.81 13.35
CA ALA A 51 14.44 -25.63 12.31
C ALA A 51 14.06 -27.12 12.46
N GLY A 52 12.77 -27.41 12.55
CA GLY A 52 12.22 -28.75 12.34
C GLY A 52 12.26 -29.08 10.86
N GLY A 53 12.75 -30.27 10.51
CA GLY A 53 12.78 -30.70 9.12
C GLY A 53 11.36 -30.84 8.58
N MET A 54 10.94 -29.94 7.68
CA MET A 54 9.65 -30.05 6.99
C MET A 54 9.54 -31.42 6.33
N LYS A 55 8.45 -32.14 6.63
CA LYS A 55 8.00 -33.26 5.81
C LYS A 55 7.72 -32.71 4.40
N ASN A 56 7.94 -33.51 3.36
CA ASN A 56 7.55 -33.13 2.01
C ASN A 56 6.03 -32.82 2.01
N PRO A 57 5.59 -31.61 1.58
CA PRO A 57 4.18 -31.24 1.68
C PRO A 57 3.36 -31.98 0.62
N ASP A 58 2.36 -32.75 1.07
CA ASP A 58 1.40 -33.43 0.19
C ASP A 58 0.37 -32.42 -0.33
N PHE A 59 0.70 -31.75 -1.42
CA PHE A 59 -0.13 -30.71 -2.05
C PHE A 59 -1.57 -31.14 -2.39
N ALA A 60 -1.84 -32.45 -2.48
CA ALA A 60 -3.18 -33.00 -2.67
C ALA A 60 -4.05 -32.90 -1.39
N ALA A 61 -3.45 -33.13 -0.21
CA ALA A 61 -4.13 -32.91 1.07
C ALA A 61 -4.35 -31.42 1.32
N ASP A 62 -3.34 -30.58 1.02
CA ASP A 62 -3.46 -29.12 1.11
C ASP A 62 -4.56 -28.54 0.21
N ARG A 63 -4.82 -29.17 -0.95
CA ARG A 63 -5.95 -28.80 -1.83
C ARG A 63 -7.30 -29.21 -1.27
N ALA A 64 -7.39 -30.34 -0.55
CA ALA A 64 -8.60 -30.72 0.17
C ALA A 64 -8.88 -29.74 1.32
N LEU A 65 -7.89 -29.45 2.17
CA LEU A 65 -8.01 -28.45 3.25
C LEU A 65 -8.43 -27.07 2.73
N ALA A 66 -7.88 -26.63 1.59
CA ALA A 66 -8.29 -25.38 0.94
C ALA A 66 -9.77 -25.40 0.47
N LYS A 67 -10.26 -26.57 0.01
CA LYS A 67 -11.65 -26.77 -0.42
C LYS A 67 -12.63 -26.81 0.76
N ASP A 68 -12.24 -27.48 1.84
CA ASP A 68 -13.03 -27.58 3.07
C ASP A 68 -13.10 -26.21 3.78
N PHE A 69 -12.02 -25.43 3.79
CA PHE A 69 -12.01 -24.05 4.26
C PHE A 69 -12.97 -23.15 3.45
N LEU A 70 -12.87 -23.16 2.12
CA LEU A 70 -13.68 -22.30 1.24
C LEU A 70 -15.19 -22.59 1.33
N SER A 71 -15.57 -23.82 1.66
CA SER A 71 -16.97 -24.26 1.77
C SER A 71 -17.56 -24.14 3.18
N ASN A 72 -16.77 -24.40 4.23
CA ASN A 72 -17.26 -24.43 5.62
C ASN A 72 -17.01 -23.14 6.41
N PHE A 73 -16.25 -22.16 5.90
CA PHE A 73 -15.98 -20.91 6.62
C PHE A 73 -17.23 -20.02 6.74
N ALA A 74 -17.86 -20.05 7.91
CA ALA A 74 -18.82 -19.04 8.35
C ALA A 74 -18.08 -17.84 8.99
N GLY A 75 -18.45 -16.62 8.57
CA GLY A 75 -17.91 -15.38 9.12
C GLY A 75 -18.45 -15.02 10.51
N PRO A 76 -18.08 -13.87 11.08
CA PRO A 76 -18.47 -13.44 12.44
C PRO A 76 -19.98 -13.36 12.70
N HIS A 77 -20.80 -13.30 11.64
CA HIS A 77 -22.26 -13.24 11.70
C HIS A 77 -22.95 -14.58 11.32
N GLY A 78 -22.19 -15.66 11.10
CA GLY A 78 -22.70 -16.98 10.73
C GLY A 78 -22.94 -17.20 9.23
N GLU A 79 -22.80 -16.17 8.39
CA GLU A 79 -22.94 -16.28 6.93
C GLU A 79 -21.69 -16.85 6.25
N PRO A 80 -21.82 -17.67 5.18
CA PRO A 80 -20.69 -18.28 4.49
C PRO A 80 -19.99 -17.29 3.55
N LYS A 81 -19.12 -16.44 4.12
CA LYS A 81 -18.38 -15.34 3.46
C LYS A 81 -17.82 -15.72 2.09
N TYR A 82 -17.10 -16.83 1.99
CA TYR A 82 -16.44 -17.26 0.75
C TYR A 82 -17.41 -17.82 -0.30
N MET A 83 -18.50 -18.47 0.10
CA MET A 83 -19.54 -18.94 -0.84
C MET A 83 -20.31 -17.77 -1.44
N ASN A 84 -20.63 -16.73 -0.65
CA ASN A 84 -21.25 -15.50 -1.15
C ASN A 84 -20.33 -14.81 -2.18
N ILE A 85 -19.03 -14.71 -1.90
CA ILE A 85 -18.04 -14.15 -2.83
C ILE A 85 -17.92 -15.01 -4.11
N LEU A 86 -17.94 -16.35 -4.00
CA LEU A 86 -17.96 -17.25 -5.16
C LEU A 86 -19.25 -17.07 -5.99
N GLN A 87 -20.39 -16.81 -5.36
CA GLN A 87 -21.63 -16.53 -6.06
C GLN A 87 -21.61 -15.18 -6.79
N ASP A 88 -21.01 -14.14 -6.20
CA ASP A 88 -20.79 -12.85 -6.88
C ASP A 88 -19.77 -12.94 -8.02
N VAL A 89 -18.80 -13.85 -7.94
CA VAL A 89 -17.89 -14.20 -9.05
C VAL A 89 -18.63 -14.95 -10.16
N ALA A 90 -19.49 -15.92 -9.83
CA ALA A 90 -20.32 -16.64 -10.80
C ALA A 90 -21.33 -15.69 -11.50
N ASN A 91 -21.90 -14.75 -10.75
CA ASN A 91 -22.72 -13.64 -11.24
C ASN A 91 -21.89 -12.51 -11.89
N ARG A 92 -20.57 -12.67 -12.02
CA ARG A 92 -19.60 -11.76 -12.68
C ARG A 92 -19.48 -10.35 -12.11
N LYS A 93 -20.00 -10.10 -10.90
CA LYS A 93 -19.98 -8.79 -10.22
C LYS A 93 -18.58 -8.43 -9.70
N ILE A 94 -17.78 -9.44 -9.35
CA ILE A 94 -16.43 -9.29 -8.79
C ILE A 94 -15.46 -10.15 -9.61
N ARG A 95 -14.24 -9.66 -9.87
CA ARG A 95 -13.15 -10.48 -10.45
C ARG A 95 -12.01 -10.72 -9.46
N ALA A 96 -11.66 -9.75 -8.61
CA ALA A 96 -10.66 -9.93 -7.56
C ALA A 96 -11.24 -10.56 -6.28
N VAL A 97 -10.91 -11.82 -6.00
CA VAL A 97 -11.20 -12.48 -4.73
C VAL A 97 -10.03 -12.31 -3.77
N GLN A 98 -10.31 -11.78 -2.57
CA GLN A 98 -9.32 -11.63 -1.50
C GLN A 98 -9.56 -12.68 -0.41
N ILE A 99 -8.57 -13.53 -0.17
CA ILE A 99 -8.52 -14.50 0.93
C ILE A 99 -7.70 -13.85 2.06
N GLU A 100 -8.26 -13.77 3.26
CA GLU A 100 -7.63 -13.11 4.40
C GLU A 100 -6.95 -14.15 5.31
N LEU A 101 -5.65 -13.97 5.61
CA LEU A 101 -4.96 -14.88 6.54
C LEU A 101 -5.54 -14.85 7.96
N ASP A 102 -6.20 -13.74 8.34
CA ASP A 102 -6.95 -13.64 9.60
C ASP A 102 -8.10 -14.68 9.66
N ASP A 103 -8.81 -14.94 8.54
CA ASP A 103 -9.88 -15.95 8.47
C ASP A 103 -9.31 -17.37 8.57
N LEU A 104 -8.22 -17.65 7.86
CA LEU A 104 -7.53 -18.95 7.87
C LEU A 104 -7.02 -19.32 9.27
N PHE A 105 -6.60 -18.34 10.08
CA PHE A 105 -6.21 -18.56 11.47
C PHE A 105 -7.39 -18.78 12.43
N HIS A 106 -8.58 -18.27 12.08
CA HIS A 106 -9.79 -18.48 12.88
C HIS A 106 -10.53 -19.79 12.56
N TYR A 107 -10.18 -20.48 11.47
CA TYR A 107 -10.77 -21.75 11.08
C TYR A 107 -10.12 -22.93 11.84
N LYS A 108 -10.93 -23.70 12.59
CA LYS A 108 -10.44 -24.62 13.63
C LYS A 108 -9.73 -25.87 13.13
N ASP A 109 -9.98 -26.29 11.89
CA ASP A 109 -9.41 -27.54 11.33
C ASP A 109 -8.22 -27.27 10.39
N VAL A 110 -7.69 -26.04 10.38
CA VAL A 110 -6.46 -25.67 9.66
C VAL A 110 -5.27 -25.71 10.62
N ASP A 111 -4.31 -26.61 10.35
CA ASP A 111 -3.05 -26.68 11.10
C ASP A 111 -2.24 -25.37 11.00
N GLU A 112 -1.57 -24.98 12.08
CA GLU A 112 -0.57 -23.89 12.03
C GLU A 112 0.54 -24.18 11.00
N GLU A 113 0.86 -25.46 10.75
CA GLU A 113 1.77 -25.89 9.69
C GLU A 113 1.27 -25.52 8.28
N PHE A 114 -0.04 -25.52 8.02
CA PHE A 114 -0.61 -25.10 6.73
C PHE A 114 -0.49 -23.58 6.57
N LEU A 115 -0.80 -22.80 7.60
CA LEU A 115 -0.63 -21.34 7.61
C LEU A 115 0.84 -20.94 7.34
N GLN A 116 1.80 -21.62 7.96
CA GLN A 116 3.23 -21.41 7.71
C GLN A 116 3.59 -21.71 6.25
N ARG A 117 3.19 -22.88 5.72
CA ARG A 117 3.43 -23.26 4.31
C ARG A 117 2.81 -22.28 3.31
N VAL A 118 1.57 -21.82 3.56
CA VAL A 118 0.92 -20.76 2.77
C VAL A 118 1.74 -19.48 2.80
N THR A 119 2.21 -19.05 3.99
CA THR A 119 2.98 -17.83 4.16
C THR A 119 4.34 -17.89 3.48
N GLU A 120 5.02 -19.05 3.50
CA GLU A 120 6.36 -19.23 2.93
C GLU A 120 6.39 -19.47 1.42
N ASN A 121 5.36 -20.08 0.84
CA ASN A 121 5.29 -20.39 -0.59
C ASN A 121 3.97 -19.94 -1.23
N THR A 122 3.50 -18.75 -0.86
CA THR A 122 2.24 -18.14 -1.33
C THR A 122 2.01 -18.29 -2.83
N ARG A 123 3.07 -18.14 -3.66
CA ARG A 123 2.95 -18.25 -5.12
C ARG A 123 2.42 -19.62 -5.58
N ARG A 124 2.73 -20.71 -4.88
CA ARG A 124 2.16 -22.04 -5.16
C ARG A 124 0.74 -22.16 -4.61
N TYR A 125 0.49 -21.65 -3.41
CA TYR A 125 -0.83 -21.72 -2.77
C TYR A 125 -1.90 -20.89 -3.48
N ILE A 126 -1.56 -19.77 -4.13
CA ILE A 126 -2.49 -19.02 -5.02
C ILE A 126 -3.00 -19.93 -6.15
N GLY A 127 -2.13 -20.78 -6.72
CA GLY A 127 -2.52 -21.78 -7.71
C GLY A 127 -3.46 -22.84 -7.14
N ILE A 128 -3.15 -23.36 -5.94
CA ILE A 128 -3.97 -24.37 -5.24
C ILE A 128 -5.36 -23.81 -4.87
N PHE A 129 -5.44 -22.59 -4.34
CA PHE A 129 -6.71 -21.92 -4.04
C PHE A 129 -7.52 -21.66 -5.31
N ALA A 130 -6.90 -21.21 -6.41
CA ALA A 130 -7.60 -21.07 -7.69
C ALA A 130 -8.10 -22.42 -8.24
N GLU A 131 -7.31 -23.50 -8.12
CA GLU A 131 -7.75 -24.86 -8.49
C GLU A 131 -8.83 -25.43 -7.55
N ALA A 132 -8.92 -25.00 -6.29
CA ALA A 132 -9.99 -25.36 -5.38
C ALA A 132 -11.28 -24.57 -5.69
N MET A 133 -11.17 -23.29 -6.00
CA MET A 133 -12.29 -22.43 -6.42
C MET A 133 -12.88 -22.87 -7.77
N ASP A 134 -12.06 -23.30 -8.72
CA ASP A 134 -12.54 -23.88 -9.99
C ASP A 134 -13.41 -25.14 -9.79
N GLU A 135 -13.20 -25.90 -8.70
CA GLU A 135 -14.01 -27.07 -8.34
C GLU A 135 -15.22 -26.75 -7.43
N LEU A 136 -15.27 -25.56 -6.84
CA LEU A 136 -16.35 -25.09 -5.96
C LEU A 136 -17.27 -24.06 -6.63
N MET A 137 -17.01 -23.70 -7.90
CA MET A 137 -17.77 -22.68 -8.60
C MET A 137 -19.26 -23.09 -8.74
N PRO A 138 -20.20 -22.34 -8.13
CA PRO A 138 -21.62 -22.62 -8.25
C PRO A 138 -22.15 -22.19 -9.63
N GLU A 139 -23.31 -22.71 -10.01
CA GLU A 139 -24.04 -22.20 -11.17
C GLU A 139 -24.46 -20.73 -10.95
N PRO A 140 -24.48 -19.90 -12.01
CA PRO A 140 -24.85 -18.48 -11.90
C PRO A 140 -26.34 -18.33 -11.49
N THR A 141 -26.61 -17.45 -10.53
CA THR A 141 -27.99 -17.15 -10.10
C THR A 141 -28.68 -16.17 -11.05
N GLU A 142 -27.90 -15.26 -11.63
CA GLU A 142 -28.37 -14.22 -12.54
C GLU A 142 -27.97 -14.54 -13.98
N ALA A 143 -28.92 -14.40 -14.92
CA ALA A 143 -28.64 -14.59 -16.33
C ALA A 143 -27.71 -13.48 -16.86
N TYR A 144 -26.66 -13.88 -17.59
CA TYR A 144 -25.61 -12.96 -18.03
C TYR A 144 -26.12 -11.81 -18.90
N THR A 145 -25.68 -10.58 -18.60
CA THR A 145 -25.79 -9.45 -19.53
C THR A 145 -24.83 -9.63 -20.71
N LEU A 146 -25.28 -9.29 -21.92
CA LEU A 146 -24.61 -9.57 -23.19
C LEU A 146 -23.32 -8.76 -23.47
N ASP A 147 -22.95 -7.83 -22.60
CA ASP A 147 -21.94 -6.79 -22.91
C ASP A 147 -20.48 -7.28 -22.93
N GLU A 148 -20.16 -8.46 -22.36
CA GLU A 148 -18.79 -9.01 -22.34
C GLU A 148 -18.48 -9.91 -23.54
N ASN A 149 -18.35 -9.27 -24.71
CA ASN A 149 -18.03 -9.85 -26.02
C ASN A 149 -16.92 -10.93 -26.06
N ARG A 150 -15.98 -10.94 -25.10
CA ARG A 150 -14.90 -11.95 -25.07
C ARG A 150 -15.42 -13.33 -24.67
N ASP A 151 -16.34 -13.40 -23.72
CA ASP A 151 -16.74 -14.69 -23.17
C ASP A 151 -17.72 -15.42 -24.10
N ILE A 152 -18.49 -14.69 -24.91
CA ILE A 152 -19.28 -15.26 -26.02
C ILE A 152 -18.36 -16.03 -26.98
N LEU A 153 -17.23 -15.44 -27.38
CA LEU A 153 -16.23 -16.10 -28.23
C LEU A 153 -15.56 -17.31 -27.57
N MET A 154 -15.36 -17.27 -26.25
CA MET A 154 -14.77 -18.39 -25.50
C MET A 154 -15.75 -19.53 -25.28
N THR A 155 -17.03 -19.25 -25.04
CA THR A 155 -18.10 -20.24 -24.98
C THR A 155 -18.28 -20.90 -26.36
N GLN A 156 -18.40 -20.10 -27.43
CA GLN A 156 -18.46 -20.61 -28.80
C GLN A 156 -17.28 -21.54 -29.13
N ARG A 157 -16.05 -21.20 -28.75
CA ARG A 157 -14.86 -22.07 -28.93
C ARG A 157 -14.88 -23.35 -28.08
N VAL A 158 -15.52 -23.32 -26.91
CA VAL A 158 -15.70 -24.51 -26.08
C VAL A 158 -16.75 -25.44 -26.69
N ASP A 159 -17.83 -24.88 -27.23
CA ASP A 159 -18.92 -25.62 -27.87
C ASP A 159 -18.46 -26.20 -29.22
N GLU A 160 -17.88 -25.39 -30.11
CA GLU A 160 -17.23 -25.82 -31.36
C GLU A 160 -16.12 -26.86 -31.11
N GLY A 161 -15.38 -26.70 -30.00
CA GLY A 161 -14.34 -27.65 -29.57
C GLY A 161 -14.88 -28.94 -28.94
N ALA A 162 -16.14 -28.98 -28.54
CA ALA A 162 -16.82 -30.17 -28.02
C ALA A 162 -17.55 -30.95 -29.13
N ASP A 163 -18.24 -30.25 -30.04
CA ASP A 163 -18.89 -30.83 -31.21
C ASP A 163 -17.88 -31.33 -32.26
N GLY A 164 -16.65 -30.79 -32.27
CA GLY A 164 -15.53 -31.21 -33.13
C GLY A 164 -14.94 -32.61 -32.87
N GLY A 165 -15.74 -33.55 -32.35
CA GLY A 165 -15.28 -34.87 -31.93
C GLY A 165 -14.89 -35.81 -33.08
N VAL A 166 -13.77 -36.53 -32.91
CA VAL A 166 -13.50 -37.95 -33.26
C VAL A 166 -12.00 -38.25 -33.21
N ASP A 167 -11.14 -37.31 -33.62
CA ASP A 167 -9.68 -37.51 -33.63
C ASP A 167 -9.05 -37.35 -32.25
N GLY A 168 -8.04 -38.19 -31.97
CA GLY A 168 -7.44 -38.37 -30.64
C GLY A 168 -6.97 -37.08 -29.96
N THR A 169 -7.33 -36.93 -28.68
CA THR A 169 -7.08 -35.76 -27.85
C THR A 169 -5.59 -35.46 -27.66
N ASP A 170 -5.02 -34.61 -28.52
CA ASP A 170 -3.67 -34.06 -28.34
C ASP A 170 -3.65 -33.26 -27.01
N PRO A 171 -2.78 -33.58 -26.02
CA PRO A 171 -2.79 -32.91 -24.72
C PRO A 171 -2.47 -31.41 -24.80
N LEU A 172 -1.90 -30.96 -25.92
CA LEU A 172 -1.63 -29.56 -26.26
C LEU A 172 -2.88 -28.76 -26.68
N GLN A 173 -3.98 -29.45 -27.02
CA GLN A 173 -5.26 -28.82 -27.39
C GLN A 173 -6.16 -28.56 -26.16
N ARG A 174 -5.83 -29.14 -25.00
CA ARG A 174 -6.58 -28.93 -23.75
C ARG A 174 -6.39 -27.50 -23.27
N MET A 175 -7.43 -26.67 -23.43
CA MET A 175 -7.48 -25.30 -22.90
C MET A 175 -7.01 -25.26 -21.44
N PRO A 176 -5.97 -24.49 -21.08
CA PRO A 176 -5.49 -24.39 -19.71
C PRO A 176 -6.53 -23.69 -18.82
N PRO A 177 -6.64 -24.04 -17.52
CA PRO A 177 -7.61 -23.40 -16.62
C PRO A 177 -7.37 -21.89 -16.52
N GLU A 178 -6.13 -21.43 -16.68
CA GLU A 178 -5.78 -20.01 -16.72
C GLU A 178 -6.56 -19.20 -17.77
N ILE A 179 -6.96 -19.80 -18.91
CA ILE A 179 -7.73 -19.10 -19.94
C ILE A 179 -9.23 -19.04 -19.62
N LYS A 180 -9.75 -20.02 -18.88
CA LYS A 180 -11.16 -20.09 -18.44
C LYS A 180 -11.43 -19.25 -17.19
N ARG A 181 -10.46 -19.09 -16.30
CA ARG A 181 -10.57 -18.26 -15.08
C ARG A 181 -10.88 -16.80 -15.43
N PHE A 182 -12.09 -16.35 -15.10
CA PHE A 182 -12.53 -14.95 -15.15
C PHE A 182 -12.00 -14.13 -13.97
N PHE A 183 -11.82 -14.79 -12.81
CA PHE A 183 -11.40 -14.21 -11.54
C PHE A 183 -9.89 -14.31 -11.30
N GLU A 184 -9.41 -13.53 -10.32
CA GLU A 184 -8.04 -13.45 -9.84
C GLU A 184 -8.04 -13.68 -8.32
N VAL A 185 -7.13 -14.50 -7.80
CA VAL A 185 -7.04 -14.83 -6.36
C VAL A 185 -5.88 -14.09 -5.72
N TYR A 186 -6.18 -13.39 -4.62
CA TYR A 186 -5.25 -12.55 -3.88
C TYR A 186 -5.21 -12.97 -2.40
N ILE A 187 -4.01 -13.08 -1.83
CA ILE A 187 -3.84 -13.40 -0.39
C ILE A 187 -3.50 -12.11 0.38
N LYS A 188 -4.39 -11.69 1.26
CA LYS A 188 -4.22 -10.53 2.14
C LYS A 188 -3.56 -10.99 3.45
N ALA A 189 -2.42 -10.38 3.77
CA ALA A 189 -1.68 -10.65 5.01
C ALA A 189 -2.47 -10.22 6.26
N PHE A 190 -2.17 -10.86 7.39
CA PHE A 190 -2.71 -10.57 8.72
C PHE A 190 -2.85 -9.08 9.02
N SER A 191 -4.05 -8.64 9.38
CA SER A 191 -4.36 -7.24 9.67
C SER A 191 -3.57 -6.71 10.88
N LYS A 192 -3.19 -7.59 11.82
CA LYS A 192 -2.45 -7.26 13.05
C LYS A 192 -0.92 -7.32 12.92
N VAL A 193 -0.37 -7.78 11.79
CA VAL A 193 1.10 -7.86 11.61
C VAL A 193 1.66 -6.46 11.35
N THR A 194 2.66 -6.08 12.14
CA THR A 194 3.42 -4.82 11.97
C THR A 194 4.09 -4.79 10.60
N PRO A 195 3.94 -3.72 9.80
CA PRO A 195 4.59 -3.63 8.50
C PRO A 195 6.11 -3.62 8.65
N LEU A 196 6.80 -4.34 7.78
CA LEU A 196 8.26 -4.33 7.69
C LEU A 196 8.75 -3.17 6.83
N THR A 197 9.90 -2.61 7.20
CA THR A 197 10.60 -1.61 6.38
C THR A 197 11.35 -2.30 5.23
N ILE A 198 11.53 -1.61 4.10
CA ILE A 198 12.21 -2.17 2.92
C ILE A 198 13.62 -2.67 3.27
N ARG A 199 14.35 -1.98 4.16
CA ARG A 199 15.67 -2.40 4.69
C ARG A 199 15.65 -3.64 5.58
N GLN A 200 14.52 -4.01 6.20
CA GLN A 200 14.40 -5.23 6.99
C GLN A 200 14.16 -6.48 6.14
N VAL A 201 13.71 -6.33 4.89
CA VAL A 201 13.53 -7.44 3.95
C VAL A 201 14.91 -8.05 3.63
N LYS A 202 15.06 -9.34 3.92
CA LYS A 202 16.31 -10.11 3.76
C LYS A 202 16.11 -11.27 2.79
N ALA A 203 17.21 -11.95 2.44
CA ALA A 203 17.15 -13.17 1.63
C ALA A 203 16.26 -14.28 2.21
N SER A 204 16.06 -14.30 3.53
CA SER A 204 15.10 -15.18 4.22
C SER A 204 13.64 -14.96 3.84
N ASN A 205 13.30 -13.79 3.27
CA ASN A 205 11.93 -13.44 2.90
C ASN A 205 11.61 -13.71 1.42
N ILE A 206 12.51 -14.33 0.67
CA ILE A 206 12.28 -14.72 -0.73
C ILE A 206 11.18 -15.79 -0.79
N GLY A 207 10.13 -15.56 -1.57
CA GLY A 207 8.96 -16.43 -1.68
C GLY A 207 7.89 -16.20 -0.60
N GLN A 208 8.26 -15.57 0.52
CA GLN A 208 7.35 -15.29 1.63
C GLN A 208 6.39 -14.14 1.32
N LEU A 209 5.21 -14.15 1.96
CA LEU A 209 4.31 -12.99 2.00
C LEU A 209 4.85 -11.95 2.98
N VAL A 210 5.12 -10.74 2.48
CA VAL A 210 5.66 -9.62 3.27
C VAL A 210 4.69 -8.45 3.20
N LYS A 211 4.36 -7.86 4.36
CA LYS A 211 3.65 -6.58 4.46
C LYS A 211 4.69 -5.45 4.59
N ILE A 212 4.70 -4.51 3.65
CA ILE A 212 5.69 -3.42 3.58
C ILE A 212 4.98 -2.06 3.57
N SER A 213 5.42 -1.13 4.43
CA SER A 213 4.95 0.27 4.42
C SER A 213 5.91 1.19 3.65
N GLY A 214 5.40 2.09 2.80
CA GLY A 214 6.23 3.09 2.13
C GLY A 214 5.44 4.21 1.45
N ILE A 215 6.17 5.16 0.87
CA ILE A 215 5.62 6.23 0.03
C ILE A 215 5.79 5.82 -1.44
N VAL A 216 4.76 5.98 -2.26
CA VAL A 216 4.86 5.69 -3.69
C VAL A 216 5.43 6.91 -4.41
N THR A 217 6.57 6.73 -5.08
CA THR A 217 7.23 7.82 -5.82
C THR A 217 6.76 7.90 -7.26
N ARG A 218 6.55 6.74 -7.89
CA ARG A 218 6.23 6.63 -9.31
C ARG A 218 5.26 5.49 -9.55
N CYS A 219 4.25 5.74 -10.38
CA CYS A 219 3.41 4.72 -11.00
C CYS A 219 3.63 4.79 -12.52
N SER A 220 3.78 3.65 -13.19
CA SER A 220 3.64 3.59 -14.64
C SER A 220 2.18 3.72 -15.04
N ASP A 221 1.92 3.96 -16.32
CA ASP A 221 0.61 3.65 -16.90
C ASP A 221 0.31 2.14 -16.86
N VAL A 222 -0.98 1.81 -17.00
CA VAL A 222 -1.45 0.42 -17.08
C VAL A 222 -1.20 -0.13 -18.48
N LYS A 223 -0.51 -1.26 -18.57
CA LYS A 223 -0.15 -1.92 -19.83
C LYS A 223 -0.71 -3.35 -19.87
N PRO A 224 -1.11 -3.87 -21.03
CA PRO A 224 -1.59 -5.25 -21.15
C PRO A 224 -0.42 -6.23 -21.05
N LEU A 225 -0.44 -7.12 -20.06
CA LEU A 225 0.50 -8.23 -19.93
C LEU A 225 -0.19 -9.50 -20.39
N MET A 226 0.38 -10.20 -21.37
CA MET A 226 -0.16 -11.46 -21.87
C MET A 226 0.10 -12.58 -20.87
N GLN A 227 -0.94 -13.35 -20.53
CA GLN A 227 -0.87 -14.52 -19.66
C GLN A 227 -0.90 -15.82 -20.49
N VAL A 228 -1.84 -15.94 -21.43
CA VAL A 228 -1.94 -17.08 -22.34
C VAL A 228 -1.91 -16.57 -23.77
N ALA A 229 -0.89 -16.95 -24.53
CA ALA A 229 -0.83 -16.76 -25.97
C ALA A 229 -1.58 -17.89 -26.68
N VAL A 230 -2.38 -17.56 -27.69
CA VAL A 230 -3.10 -18.54 -28.51
C VAL A 230 -2.64 -18.41 -29.96
N TYR A 231 -2.10 -19.50 -30.51
CA TYR A 231 -1.66 -19.56 -31.90
C TYR A 231 -2.60 -20.44 -32.71
N THR A 232 -2.93 -20.01 -33.92
CA THR A 232 -3.67 -20.84 -34.87
C THR A 232 -2.83 -21.17 -36.09
N CYS A 233 -2.83 -22.44 -36.46
CA CYS A 233 -2.11 -22.93 -37.64
C CYS A 233 -2.91 -22.68 -38.93
N GLU A 234 -2.28 -22.06 -39.94
CA GLU A 234 -2.93 -21.75 -41.21
C GLU A 234 -3.37 -23.00 -42.00
N GLU A 235 -2.63 -24.10 -41.90
CA GLU A 235 -2.89 -25.33 -42.69
C GLU A 235 -3.90 -26.29 -42.04
N CYS A 236 -3.95 -26.36 -40.70
CA CYS A 236 -4.73 -27.37 -39.98
C CYS A 236 -5.76 -26.82 -38.99
N GLY A 237 -5.87 -25.49 -38.87
CA GLY A 237 -6.83 -24.80 -37.99
C GLY A 237 -6.60 -25.00 -36.49
N PHE A 238 -5.57 -25.77 -36.09
CA PHE A 238 -5.34 -26.18 -34.71
C PHE A 238 -4.93 -24.98 -33.83
N GLU A 239 -5.64 -24.80 -32.71
CA GLU A 239 -5.32 -23.80 -31.69
C GLU A 239 -4.31 -24.36 -30.67
N ILE A 240 -3.24 -23.60 -30.38
CA ILE A 240 -2.19 -23.95 -29.42
C ILE A 240 -2.18 -22.91 -28.30
N TYR A 241 -2.28 -23.37 -27.06
CA TYR A 241 -2.24 -22.54 -25.87
C TYR A 241 -0.82 -22.55 -25.28
N GLN A 242 -0.17 -21.38 -25.19
CA GLN A 242 1.15 -21.20 -24.59
C GLN A 242 1.05 -20.25 -23.39
N GLU A 243 1.31 -20.76 -22.19
CA GLU A 243 1.36 -19.95 -20.96
C GLU A 243 2.65 -19.10 -20.93
N VAL A 244 2.51 -17.81 -20.61
CA VAL A 244 3.59 -16.81 -20.62
C VAL A 244 3.86 -16.34 -19.19
N THR A 245 4.76 -17.05 -18.52
CA THR A 245 5.14 -16.76 -17.12
C THR A 245 6.26 -15.73 -16.97
N ALA A 246 7.04 -15.48 -18.03
CA ALA A 246 8.21 -14.60 -18.05
C ALA A 246 7.96 -13.29 -18.83
N ARG A 247 8.69 -12.21 -18.48
CA ARG A 247 8.63 -10.92 -19.20
C ARG A 247 9.08 -11.01 -20.67
N VAL A 248 9.87 -12.03 -21.02
CA VAL A 248 10.30 -12.34 -22.38
C VAL A 248 10.03 -13.82 -22.64
N PHE A 249 9.34 -14.12 -23.73
CA PHE A 249 9.09 -15.47 -24.23
C PHE A 249 9.41 -15.51 -25.74
N MET A 250 9.65 -16.70 -26.28
CA MET A 250 9.76 -16.90 -27.73
C MET A 250 8.42 -17.44 -28.24
N PRO A 251 7.84 -16.87 -29.31
CA PRO A 251 6.64 -17.41 -29.91
C PRO A 251 6.93 -18.75 -30.59
N LEU A 252 5.92 -19.61 -30.64
CA LEU A 252 5.97 -20.86 -31.40
C LEU A 252 5.73 -20.55 -32.89
N PHE A 253 6.65 -21.00 -33.75
CA PHE A 253 6.56 -20.81 -35.21
C PHE A 253 6.14 -22.10 -35.96
N GLU A 254 6.50 -23.28 -35.43
CA GLU A 254 6.17 -24.57 -36.07
C GLU A 254 5.02 -25.27 -35.32
N CYS A 255 4.00 -25.71 -36.04
CA CYS A 255 2.87 -26.42 -35.44
C CYS A 255 3.28 -27.79 -34.85
N PRO A 256 3.06 -28.05 -33.55
CA PRO A 256 3.36 -29.34 -32.94
C PRO A 256 2.24 -30.38 -33.10
N SER A 257 1.13 -30.05 -33.77
CA SER A 257 -0.03 -30.93 -33.90
C SER A 257 0.30 -32.24 -34.62
N GLN A 258 -0.40 -33.33 -34.27
CA GLN A 258 -0.24 -34.60 -34.99
C GLN A 258 -0.62 -34.48 -36.47
N ARG A 259 -1.63 -33.68 -36.82
CA ARG A 259 -2.08 -33.47 -38.22
C ARG A 259 -0.98 -32.88 -39.11
N CYS A 260 -0.28 -31.81 -38.69
CA CYS A 260 0.85 -31.26 -39.47
C CYS A 260 2.04 -32.24 -39.54
N LYS A 261 2.36 -32.93 -38.44
CA LYS A 261 3.44 -33.94 -38.39
C LYS A 261 3.20 -35.11 -39.35
N LEU A 262 1.96 -35.63 -39.41
CA LEU A 262 1.57 -36.72 -40.31
C LEU A 262 1.63 -36.28 -41.79
N ASN A 263 1.11 -35.08 -42.09
CA ASN A 263 1.14 -34.51 -43.44
C ASN A 263 2.53 -34.03 -43.88
N LYS A 264 3.52 -34.00 -42.97
CA LYS A 264 4.86 -33.40 -43.14
C LYS A 264 4.85 -31.92 -43.56
N ALA A 265 3.72 -31.25 -43.39
CA ALA A 265 3.52 -29.87 -43.77
C ALA A 265 3.87 -28.95 -42.58
N LYS A 266 4.66 -27.91 -42.84
CA LYS A 266 5.13 -26.97 -41.80
C LYS A 266 4.21 -25.77 -41.70
N GLY A 267 2.97 -26.04 -41.30
CA GLY A 267 1.95 -25.02 -41.09
C GLY A 267 2.41 -23.95 -40.12
N ASN A 268 2.46 -22.72 -40.64
CA ASN A 268 2.86 -21.51 -39.94
C ASN A 268 1.84 -21.17 -38.83
N LEU A 269 2.34 -20.57 -37.75
CA LEU A 269 1.57 -20.26 -36.55
C LEU A 269 1.36 -18.75 -36.39
N ILE A 270 0.11 -18.31 -36.43
CA ILE A 270 -0.27 -16.90 -36.25
C ILE A 270 -0.85 -16.71 -34.84
N LEU A 271 -0.32 -15.74 -34.09
CA LEU A 271 -0.81 -15.33 -32.78
C LEU A 271 -2.16 -14.60 -32.90
N GLN A 272 -3.22 -15.16 -32.33
CA GLN A 272 -4.54 -14.52 -32.30
C GLN A 272 -4.72 -13.63 -31.07
N LEU A 273 -4.54 -12.33 -31.23
CA LEU A 273 -4.71 -11.33 -30.15
C LEU A 273 -6.12 -11.33 -29.51
N ARG A 274 -7.17 -11.73 -30.23
CA ARG A 274 -8.54 -11.84 -29.69
C ARG A 274 -8.77 -13.09 -28.86
N ALA A 275 -7.96 -14.13 -29.06
CA ALA A 275 -8.03 -15.39 -28.33
C ALA A 275 -7.08 -15.41 -27.12
N SER A 276 -5.94 -14.72 -27.21
CA SER A 276 -4.99 -14.60 -26.11
C SER A 276 -5.55 -13.83 -24.91
N LYS A 277 -5.29 -14.33 -23.70
CA LYS A 277 -5.68 -13.67 -22.44
C LYS A 277 -4.64 -12.64 -22.03
N PHE A 278 -5.07 -11.38 -21.93
CA PHE A 278 -4.31 -10.29 -21.32
C PHE A 278 -4.83 -9.95 -19.92
N LEU A 279 -3.91 -9.63 -19.02
CA LEU A 279 -4.16 -9.02 -17.71
C LEU A 279 -3.72 -7.56 -17.72
N LYS A 280 -4.28 -6.76 -16.80
CA LYS A 280 -3.77 -5.42 -16.50
C LYS A 280 -2.45 -5.56 -15.74
N PHE A 281 -1.42 -4.79 -16.10
CA PHE A 281 -0.15 -4.73 -15.39
C PHE A 281 0.29 -3.27 -15.18
N GLN A 282 0.87 -2.98 -14.02
CA GLN A 282 1.39 -1.67 -13.68
C GLN A 282 2.64 -1.83 -12.80
N GLU A 283 3.71 -1.09 -13.10
CA GLU A 283 4.94 -1.05 -12.29
C GLU A 283 4.91 0.19 -11.39
N VAL A 284 5.19 0.00 -10.11
CA VAL A 284 5.15 1.05 -9.08
C VAL A 284 6.48 1.04 -8.33
N LYS A 285 7.01 2.21 -7.98
CA LYS A 285 8.23 2.34 -7.17
C LYS A 285 7.87 2.85 -5.77
N LEU A 286 8.07 1.99 -4.79
CA LEU A 286 7.85 2.25 -3.38
C LEU A 286 9.16 2.70 -2.73
N GLN A 287 9.14 3.76 -1.93
CA GLN A 287 10.30 4.29 -1.20
C GLN A 287 10.08 4.15 0.32
N GLU A 288 11.17 3.98 1.07
CA GLU A 288 11.16 4.00 2.54
C GLU A 288 10.55 5.30 3.08
N LEU A 289 9.63 5.18 4.04
CA LEU A 289 9.12 6.31 4.82
C LEU A 289 10.29 6.99 5.55
N ALA A 290 10.37 8.33 5.52
CA ALA A 290 11.54 9.08 5.99
C ALA A 290 11.90 8.81 7.46
N GLU A 291 10.90 8.61 8.32
CA GLU A 291 11.06 8.26 9.74
C GLU A 291 11.80 6.93 9.97
N HIS A 292 11.67 5.98 9.04
CA HIS A 292 12.34 4.67 9.10
C HIS A 292 13.79 4.71 8.59
N VAL A 293 14.28 5.84 8.08
CA VAL A 293 15.63 5.96 7.51
C VAL A 293 16.64 6.30 8.61
N PRO A 294 17.62 5.42 8.92
CA PRO A 294 18.65 5.74 9.90
C PRO A 294 19.53 6.89 9.44
N LYS A 295 19.78 7.85 10.34
CA LYS A 295 20.55 9.07 10.09
C LYS A 295 21.88 8.76 9.37
N GLY A 296 22.11 9.43 8.24
CA GLY A 296 23.32 9.26 7.41
C GLY A 296 23.20 8.24 6.27
N HIS A 297 22.10 7.50 6.16
CA HIS A 297 21.82 6.68 4.97
C HIS A 297 20.85 7.36 4.01
N ILE A 298 21.00 7.07 2.71
CA ILE A 298 19.96 7.32 1.72
C ILE A 298 18.78 6.34 1.91
N PRO A 299 17.54 6.77 1.64
CA PRO A 299 16.37 5.89 1.58
C PRO A 299 16.51 4.89 0.41
N ARG A 300 16.01 3.68 0.60
CA ARG A 300 15.92 2.67 -0.47
C ARG A 300 14.59 2.77 -1.21
N SER A 301 14.58 2.28 -2.45
CA SER A 301 13.37 2.04 -3.23
C SER A 301 13.27 0.58 -3.66
N LEU A 302 12.04 0.10 -3.83
CA LEU A 302 11.69 -1.25 -4.26
C LEU A 302 10.68 -1.15 -5.40
N THR A 303 10.86 -1.98 -6.43
CA THR A 303 9.87 -2.14 -7.51
C THR A 303 8.77 -3.09 -7.08
N VAL A 304 7.53 -2.68 -7.34
CA VAL A 304 6.32 -3.42 -7.02
C VAL A 304 5.52 -3.61 -8.32
N HIS A 305 5.06 -4.83 -8.56
CA HIS A 305 4.17 -5.14 -9.68
C HIS A 305 2.73 -5.26 -9.17
N LEU A 306 1.86 -4.38 -9.67
CA LEU A 306 0.41 -4.54 -9.57
C LEU A 306 -0.06 -5.35 -10.78
N ARG A 307 -0.83 -6.40 -10.54
CA ARG A 307 -1.48 -7.22 -11.55
C ARG A 307 -2.99 -7.12 -11.38
N GLY A 308 -3.72 -7.21 -12.48
CA GLY A 308 -5.17 -7.37 -12.45
C GLY A 308 -5.92 -6.14 -11.92
N GLU A 309 -6.94 -6.39 -11.10
CA GLU A 309 -7.77 -5.32 -10.52
C GLU A 309 -7.09 -4.49 -9.41
N LEU A 310 -5.84 -4.80 -9.03
CA LEU A 310 -5.05 -3.92 -8.16
C LEU A 310 -4.46 -2.70 -8.89
N THR A 311 -4.48 -2.69 -10.24
CA THR A 311 -4.01 -1.56 -11.04
C THR A 311 -4.88 -0.31 -10.87
N ARG A 312 -4.26 0.88 -10.98
CA ARG A 312 -4.85 2.21 -10.72
C ARG A 312 -5.35 2.51 -9.30
N LYS A 313 -5.23 1.59 -8.34
CA LYS A 313 -5.58 1.88 -6.93
C LYS A 313 -4.61 2.88 -6.25
N VAL A 314 -3.40 3.03 -6.78
CA VAL A 314 -2.30 3.78 -6.15
C VAL A 314 -1.90 5.01 -6.97
N ALA A 315 -1.82 6.18 -6.32
CA ALA A 315 -1.27 7.40 -6.87
C ALA A 315 0.16 7.69 -6.34
N PRO A 316 1.00 8.44 -7.08
CA PRO A 316 2.25 8.97 -6.55
C PRO A 316 1.99 9.96 -5.41
N GLY A 317 2.81 9.90 -4.36
CA GLY A 317 2.68 10.65 -3.11
C GLY A 317 1.87 9.95 -2.02
N ASP A 318 1.12 8.90 -2.33
CA ASP A 318 0.37 8.17 -1.31
C ASP A 318 1.27 7.33 -0.40
N VAL A 319 0.89 7.27 0.88
CA VAL A 319 1.50 6.38 1.88
C VAL A 319 0.64 5.13 2.00
N VAL A 320 1.21 4.01 1.56
CA VAL A 320 0.52 2.72 1.43
C VAL A 320 1.24 1.64 2.21
N GLU A 321 0.48 0.71 2.74
CA GLU A 321 0.96 -0.63 3.03
C GLU A 321 0.65 -1.53 1.84
N MET A 322 1.64 -2.29 1.39
CA MET A 322 1.50 -3.28 0.33
C MET A 322 1.85 -4.65 0.90
N SER A 323 0.88 -5.58 0.85
CA SER A 323 1.13 -6.99 1.12
C SER A 323 1.47 -7.66 -0.20
N GLY A 324 2.58 -8.39 -0.27
CA GLY A 324 3.00 -9.03 -1.51
C GLY A 324 4.11 -10.05 -1.34
N ILE A 325 4.38 -10.79 -2.41
CA ILE A 325 5.38 -11.87 -2.44
C ILE A 325 6.71 -11.27 -2.88
N PHE A 326 7.77 -11.42 -2.09
CA PHE A 326 9.08 -10.91 -2.46
C PHE A 326 9.84 -11.91 -3.35
N LEU A 327 10.08 -11.55 -4.61
CA LEU A 327 10.59 -12.46 -5.65
C LEU A 327 11.81 -11.89 -6.39
N PRO A 328 12.82 -12.72 -6.72
CA PRO A 328 13.88 -12.35 -7.64
C PRO A 328 13.40 -12.40 -9.09
N MET A 329 13.89 -11.48 -9.93
CA MET A 329 13.73 -11.53 -11.39
C MET A 329 15.04 -12.02 -12.03
N PRO A 330 15.03 -13.17 -12.75
CA PRO A 330 16.19 -13.57 -13.54
C PRO A 330 16.36 -12.61 -14.73
N TYR A 331 17.57 -12.11 -14.94
CA TYR A 331 17.86 -11.19 -16.05
C TYR A 331 18.09 -11.94 -17.37
N TYR A 332 17.21 -11.72 -18.35
CA TYR A 332 17.19 -12.44 -19.63
C TYR A 332 18.15 -11.90 -20.71
N GLY A 333 18.83 -10.78 -20.44
CA GLY A 333 19.66 -10.07 -21.43
C GLY A 333 21.05 -10.71 -21.68
N PHE A 334 21.97 -9.92 -22.26
CA PHE A 334 23.34 -10.35 -22.56
C PHE A 334 24.09 -10.88 -21.32
N ARG A 335 24.10 -12.22 -21.17
CA ARG A 335 24.72 -12.93 -20.04
C ARG A 335 26.18 -12.54 -19.81
N ALA A 336 26.92 -12.21 -20.87
CA ALA A 336 28.32 -11.80 -20.78
C ALA A 336 28.55 -10.46 -20.04
N MET A 337 27.58 -9.54 -20.03
CA MET A 337 27.73 -8.20 -19.42
C MET A 337 27.22 -8.13 -17.97
N ARG A 338 26.33 -9.06 -17.57
CA ARG A 338 25.85 -9.25 -16.20
C ARG A 338 25.89 -10.74 -15.83
N ALA A 339 27.08 -11.34 -15.85
CA ALA A 339 27.31 -12.75 -15.48
C ALA A 339 27.26 -13.02 -13.96
N GLY A 340 26.44 -12.27 -13.21
CA GLY A 340 26.36 -12.36 -11.75
C GLY A 340 25.17 -13.18 -11.28
N LEU A 341 25.31 -13.81 -10.11
CA LEU A 341 24.20 -14.40 -9.34
C LEU A 341 23.29 -13.33 -8.68
N VAL A 342 23.52 -12.04 -8.98
CA VAL A 342 22.75 -10.91 -8.48
C VAL A 342 21.49 -10.75 -9.33
N ALA A 343 20.37 -11.27 -8.83
CA ALA A 343 19.06 -10.99 -9.39
C ALA A 343 18.54 -9.64 -8.87
N ASP A 344 17.98 -8.82 -9.77
CA ASP A 344 17.16 -7.67 -9.36
C ASP A 344 15.87 -8.20 -8.71
N THR A 345 15.41 -7.60 -7.60
CA THR A 345 14.26 -8.10 -6.82
C THR A 345 13.04 -7.20 -6.97
N TYR A 346 11.84 -7.77 -6.81
CA TYR A 346 10.56 -7.06 -6.87
C TYR A 346 9.55 -7.64 -5.87
N LEU A 347 8.52 -6.87 -5.56
CA LEU A 347 7.34 -7.34 -4.82
C LEU A 347 6.19 -7.62 -5.79
N GLU A 348 5.62 -8.82 -5.79
CA GLU A 348 4.36 -9.12 -6.49
C GLU A 348 3.22 -8.78 -5.53
N ALA A 349 2.52 -7.66 -5.75
CA ALA A 349 1.51 -7.16 -4.83
C ALA A 349 0.24 -8.02 -4.83
N MET A 350 -0.19 -8.43 -3.64
CA MET A 350 -1.40 -9.21 -3.38
C MET A 350 -2.51 -8.38 -2.75
N SER A 351 -2.16 -7.40 -1.90
CA SER A 351 -3.13 -6.44 -1.37
C SER A 351 -2.48 -5.07 -1.15
N VAL A 352 -3.29 -4.02 -1.24
CA VAL A 352 -2.88 -2.62 -1.06
C VAL A 352 -3.87 -1.97 -0.10
N THR A 353 -3.36 -1.43 1.00
CA THR A 353 -4.14 -0.70 2.00
C THR A 353 -3.53 0.68 2.22
N HIS A 354 -4.33 1.73 2.02
CA HIS A 354 -3.87 3.11 2.15
C HIS A 354 -3.86 3.49 3.63
N PHE A 355 -2.69 3.80 4.17
CA PHE A 355 -2.55 4.22 5.58
C PHE A 355 -3.29 5.54 5.82
N LYS A 356 -3.25 6.40 4.79
CA LYS A 356 -3.94 7.68 4.71
C LYS A 356 -5.12 7.51 3.77
N LYS A 357 -6.16 6.80 4.23
CA LYS A 357 -7.51 6.91 3.67
C LYS A 357 -7.86 8.40 3.53
N LYS A 358 -8.72 8.79 2.58
CA LYS A 358 -9.28 10.16 2.59
C LYS A 358 -10.05 10.34 3.91
N TYR A 359 -10.14 11.56 4.44
CA TYR A 359 -10.92 11.83 5.65
C TYR A 359 -12.38 11.33 5.54
N GLU A 360 -12.92 11.31 4.32
CA GLU A 360 -14.25 10.81 3.95
C GLU A 360 -14.43 9.27 4.09
N GLU A 361 -13.34 8.52 4.21
CA GLU A 361 -13.32 7.05 4.22
C GLU A 361 -12.86 6.46 5.58
N TYR A 362 -12.51 7.29 6.57
CA TYR A 362 -12.00 6.82 7.87
C TYR A 362 -13.13 6.37 8.81
N GLU A 363 -13.31 5.06 8.91
CA GLU A 363 -14.26 4.42 9.82
C GLU A 363 -13.68 4.39 11.24
N LEU A 364 -14.17 5.27 12.11
CA LEU A 364 -13.82 5.30 13.54
C LEU A 364 -14.16 3.96 14.19
N LYS A 365 -13.20 3.34 14.89
CA LYS A 365 -13.45 2.12 15.67
C LYS A 365 -14.12 2.45 17.00
N GLY A 366 -14.87 1.51 17.58
CA GLY A 366 -15.53 1.69 18.88
C GLY A 366 -14.58 2.19 19.98
N ASP A 367 -13.39 1.58 20.08
CA ASP A 367 -12.33 1.96 21.02
C ASP A 367 -11.85 3.43 20.86
N GLU A 368 -11.96 3.99 19.66
CA GLU A 368 -11.59 5.37 19.32
C GLU A 368 -12.78 6.32 19.60
N GLN A 369 -14.01 5.88 19.32
CA GLN A 369 -15.25 6.59 19.63
C GLN A 369 -15.38 6.81 21.15
N GLU A 370 -15.18 5.77 21.98
CA GLU A 370 -15.17 5.90 23.45
C GLU A 370 -14.13 6.92 23.97
N GLN A 371 -12.99 7.08 23.28
CA GLN A 371 -11.98 8.06 23.66
C GLN A 371 -12.38 9.49 23.24
N ILE A 372 -13.05 9.63 22.09
CA ILE A 372 -13.60 10.91 21.62
C ILE A 372 -14.73 11.37 22.55
N ASP A 373 -15.62 10.47 22.97
CA ASP A 373 -16.73 10.80 23.87
C ASP A 373 -16.23 11.28 25.25
N ARG A 374 -15.26 10.57 25.85
CA ARG A 374 -14.60 11.00 27.10
C ARG A 374 -13.88 12.34 26.96
N LEU A 375 -13.37 12.66 25.77
CA LEU A 375 -12.79 13.99 25.49
C LEU A 375 -13.85 15.07 25.27
N ALA A 376 -15.07 14.70 24.85
CA ALA A 376 -16.20 15.63 24.74
C ALA A 376 -16.75 16.05 26.11
N GLU A 377 -16.77 15.13 27.08
CA GLU A 377 -17.21 15.38 28.47
C GLU A 377 -16.35 16.44 29.20
N ASP A 378 -15.05 16.53 28.89
CA ASP A 378 -14.09 17.46 29.52
C ASP A 378 -14.36 18.96 29.24
N GLY A 379 -15.17 19.29 28.23
CA GLY A 379 -15.63 20.64 27.89
C GLY A 379 -14.58 21.61 27.30
N ASP A 380 -13.39 21.72 27.91
CA ASP A 380 -12.37 22.74 27.59
C ASP A 380 -11.39 22.30 26.47
N ILE A 381 -11.93 21.55 25.50
CA ILE A 381 -11.19 20.79 24.47
C ILE A 381 -10.24 21.67 23.67
N TYR A 382 -10.69 22.85 23.23
CA TYR A 382 -9.90 23.77 22.40
C TYR A 382 -8.63 24.25 23.12
N SER A 383 -8.77 24.63 24.39
CA SER A 383 -7.66 25.02 25.27
C SER A 383 -6.72 23.84 25.55
N LYS A 384 -7.28 22.64 25.80
CA LYS A 384 -6.54 21.41 26.09
C LYS A 384 -5.68 20.96 24.91
N LEU A 385 -6.26 20.90 23.71
CA LEU A 385 -5.55 20.55 22.47
C LEU A 385 -4.50 21.61 22.09
N ALA A 386 -4.81 22.90 22.22
CA ALA A 386 -3.85 23.97 21.93
C ALA A 386 -2.62 23.93 22.87
N ARG A 387 -2.78 23.48 24.12
CA ARG A 387 -1.65 23.22 25.05
C ARG A 387 -0.91 21.92 24.72
N SER A 388 -1.62 20.91 24.24
CA SER A 388 -1.03 19.64 23.79
C SER A 388 -0.20 19.77 22.51
N LEU A 389 -0.38 20.83 21.72
CA LEU A 389 0.43 21.13 20.54
C LEU A 389 1.79 21.70 20.97
N ALA A 390 2.89 21.03 20.58
CA ALA A 390 4.27 21.40 20.90
C ALA A 390 4.48 21.76 22.40
N PRO A 391 4.29 20.81 23.35
CA PRO A 391 4.37 21.08 24.79
C PRO A 391 5.79 21.46 25.25
N GLU A 392 6.81 21.17 24.44
CA GLU A 392 8.20 21.62 24.63
C GLU A 392 8.34 23.16 24.67
N ILE A 393 7.42 23.88 24.03
CA ILE A 393 7.45 25.33 23.88
C ILE A 393 6.41 25.95 24.81
N PHE A 394 6.88 26.66 25.83
CA PHE A 394 6.05 27.43 26.75
C PHE A 394 5.54 28.73 26.12
N GLY A 395 4.32 29.13 26.45
CA GLY A 395 3.68 30.34 25.92
C GLY A 395 3.11 30.18 24.50
N HIS A 396 2.89 31.33 23.83
CA HIS A 396 2.31 31.43 22.49
C HIS A 396 0.99 30.66 22.27
N GLU A 397 0.12 30.57 23.29
CA GLU A 397 -1.15 29.82 23.20
C GLU A 397 -1.99 30.22 21.98
N ASP A 398 -2.06 31.51 21.64
CA ASP A 398 -2.91 31.98 20.52
C ASP A 398 -2.32 31.63 19.14
N VAL A 399 -0.98 31.52 19.04
CA VAL A 399 -0.33 30.98 17.85
C VAL A 399 -0.64 29.48 17.74
N LYS A 400 -0.56 28.72 18.84
CA LYS A 400 -0.93 27.29 18.87
C LYS A 400 -2.41 27.06 18.51
N LYS A 401 -3.32 27.92 18.99
CA LYS A 401 -4.75 27.94 18.62
C LYS A 401 -4.95 28.15 17.12
N ALA A 402 -4.23 29.10 16.50
CA ALA A 402 -4.28 29.31 15.05
C ALA A 402 -3.73 28.12 14.25
N LEU A 403 -2.65 27.49 14.73
CA LEU A 403 -2.04 26.31 14.10
C LEU A 403 -2.87 25.03 14.29
N LEU A 404 -3.72 24.98 15.33
CA LEU A 404 -4.75 23.95 15.48
C LEU A 404 -5.88 24.15 14.46
N LEU A 405 -6.36 25.38 14.25
CA LEU A 405 -7.36 25.67 13.22
C LEU A 405 -6.84 25.33 11.81
N LEU A 406 -5.54 25.52 11.55
CA LEU A 406 -4.88 25.08 10.32
C LEU A 406 -4.90 23.55 10.12
N LEU A 407 -4.73 22.77 11.20
CA LEU A 407 -4.78 21.30 11.16
C LEU A 407 -6.19 20.75 10.90
N VAL A 408 -7.23 21.46 11.35
CA VAL A 408 -8.63 21.09 11.12
C VAL A 408 -9.15 21.58 9.76
N GLY A 409 -8.69 22.76 9.32
CA GLY A 409 -9.17 23.43 8.10
C GLY A 409 -10.63 23.89 8.18
N ALA A 410 -11.20 24.28 7.04
CA ALA A 410 -12.63 24.52 6.88
C ALA A 410 -13.19 23.74 5.68
N PRO A 411 -14.46 23.31 5.70
CA PRO A 411 -15.05 22.55 4.59
C PRO A 411 -15.24 23.42 3.35
N HIS A 412 -14.74 22.96 2.19
CA HIS A 412 -14.95 23.63 0.90
C HIS A 412 -16.43 23.81 0.59
N ARG A 413 -16.86 25.04 0.33
CA ARG A 413 -18.27 25.34 -0.01
C ARG A 413 -18.43 25.47 -1.52
N LYS A 414 -19.32 24.67 -2.11
CA LYS A 414 -19.81 24.84 -3.48
C LYS A 414 -21.06 25.73 -3.41
N LEU A 415 -21.07 26.85 -4.12
CA LEU A 415 -22.28 27.66 -4.29
C LEU A 415 -23.18 27.02 -5.37
N THR A 416 -24.46 27.40 -5.37
CA THR A 416 -25.43 27.00 -6.39
C THR A 416 -25.04 27.45 -7.80
N ASP A 417 -24.20 28.47 -7.90
CA ASP A 417 -23.63 29.04 -9.14
C ASP A 417 -22.36 28.30 -9.62
N GLY A 418 -22.10 27.08 -9.11
CA GLY A 418 -20.95 26.24 -9.49
C GLY A 418 -19.58 26.72 -8.95
N MET A 419 -19.45 27.99 -8.54
CA MET A 419 -18.29 28.52 -7.85
C MET A 419 -17.92 27.71 -6.61
N LYS A 420 -16.62 27.46 -6.42
CA LYS A 420 -16.07 26.77 -5.25
C LYS A 420 -15.28 27.76 -4.40
N ILE A 421 -15.58 27.85 -3.10
CA ILE A 421 -14.81 28.64 -2.14
C ILE A 421 -13.80 27.72 -1.45
N ARG A 422 -12.52 28.10 -1.46
CA ARG A 422 -11.45 27.38 -0.75
C ARG A 422 -11.68 27.39 0.76
N GLY A 423 -11.45 26.26 1.40
CA GLY A 423 -11.56 26.10 2.87
C GLY A 423 -10.20 26.06 3.56
N ASP A 424 -9.12 25.99 2.79
CA ASP A 424 -7.75 25.90 3.29
C ASP A 424 -7.27 27.23 3.87
N LEU A 425 -6.61 27.14 5.01
CA LEU A 425 -5.99 28.27 5.69
C LEU A 425 -4.51 28.35 5.26
N HIS A 426 -4.04 29.56 4.99
CA HIS A 426 -2.63 29.84 4.78
C HIS A 426 -2.13 30.77 5.90
N ILE A 427 -1.05 30.39 6.59
CA ILE A 427 -0.52 31.10 7.76
C ILE A 427 0.96 31.39 7.54
N CYS A 428 1.40 32.60 7.90
CA CYS A 428 2.81 32.98 7.88
C CYS A 428 3.27 33.43 9.28
N LEU A 429 4.37 32.86 9.77
CA LEU A 429 4.97 33.16 11.07
C LEU A 429 6.18 34.10 10.90
N MET A 430 5.97 35.39 11.20
CA MET A 430 7.04 36.40 11.21
C MET A 430 7.55 36.67 12.63
N GLY A 431 8.77 37.20 12.78
CA GLY A 431 9.43 37.47 14.07
C GLY A 431 10.90 37.03 14.10
N ASP A 432 11.58 37.23 15.22
CA ASP A 432 13.06 37.12 15.28
C ASP A 432 13.59 35.67 15.30
N PRO A 433 14.84 35.44 14.84
CA PRO A 433 15.52 34.16 15.03
C PRO A 433 15.73 33.87 16.53
N GLY A 434 14.95 32.92 17.04
CA GLY A 434 14.93 32.53 18.46
C GLY A 434 13.56 32.10 18.96
N VAL A 435 12.46 32.59 18.35
CA VAL A 435 11.07 32.29 18.77
C VAL A 435 10.55 30.91 18.34
N ALA A 436 11.46 29.92 18.24
CA ALA A 436 11.18 28.49 18.00
C ALA A 436 10.29 28.11 16.78
N LYS A 437 10.07 29.01 15.81
CA LYS A 437 9.20 28.77 14.63
C LYS A 437 9.50 27.45 13.92
N SER A 438 10.77 27.17 13.63
CA SER A 438 11.21 25.97 12.92
C SER A 438 10.94 24.68 13.71
N GLN A 439 10.79 24.76 15.03
CA GLN A 439 10.37 23.64 15.89
C GLN A 439 8.84 23.48 15.87
N LEU A 440 8.08 24.58 15.90
CA LEU A 440 6.62 24.56 15.69
C LEU A 440 6.27 23.95 14.31
N LEU A 441 6.89 24.43 13.23
CA LEU A 441 6.77 23.89 11.87
C LEU A 441 6.94 22.36 11.87
N LYS A 442 8.09 21.87 12.35
CA LYS A 442 8.41 20.43 12.37
C LYS A 442 7.44 19.61 13.23
N HIS A 443 7.02 20.15 14.37
CA HIS A 443 6.05 19.46 15.22
C HIS A 443 4.69 19.32 14.52
N ILE A 444 4.20 20.37 13.84
CA ILE A 444 2.94 20.34 13.08
C ILE A 444 3.00 19.35 11.93
N ILE A 445 4.13 19.29 11.22
CA ILE A 445 4.34 18.36 10.09
C ILE A 445 4.29 16.90 10.55
N ASN A 446 4.84 16.60 11.72
CA ASN A 446 4.80 15.26 12.32
C ASN A 446 3.39 14.89 12.84
N VAL A 447 2.57 15.88 13.21
CA VAL A 447 1.17 15.68 13.65
C VAL A 447 0.21 15.63 12.45
N ALA A 448 0.49 16.35 11.37
CA ALA A 448 -0.34 16.43 10.18
C ALA A 448 -0.23 15.15 9.34
N PRO A 449 -1.34 14.46 9.01
CA PRO A 449 -1.28 13.21 8.27
C PRO A 449 -0.65 13.37 6.88
N ARG A 450 -0.79 14.52 6.20
CA ARG A 450 -0.07 14.85 4.95
C ARG A 450 0.79 16.12 5.12
N GLY A 451 1.65 16.13 6.14
CA GLY A 451 2.69 17.16 6.31
C GLY A 451 3.90 16.96 5.39
N VAL A 452 4.39 18.03 4.77
CA VAL A 452 5.66 18.07 4.02
C VAL A 452 6.50 19.28 4.47
N TYR A 453 7.78 19.07 4.78
CA TYR A 453 8.73 20.14 5.15
C TYR A 453 9.62 20.54 3.98
N THR A 454 9.73 21.83 3.72
CA THR A 454 10.71 22.43 2.80
C THR A 454 11.40 23.64 3.43
N THR A 455 12.54 24.03 2.86
CA THR A 455 13.21 25.32 3.11
C THR A 455 13.24 26.08 1.79
N GLY A 456 13.04 27.39 1.85
CA GLY A 456 13.06 28.28 0.69
C GLY A 456 14.39 28.32 -0.08
N ARG A 457 15.47 27.73 0.47
CA ARG A 457 16.76 27.52 -0.21
C ARG A 457 16.99 26.09 -0.69
N GLY A 458 16.34 25.11 -0.06
CA GLY A 458 16.48 23.69 -0.38
C GLY A 458 15.40 23.15 -1.33
N SER A 459 14.50 24.00 -1.83
CA SER A 459 13.39 23.60 -2.69
C SER A 459 13.15 24.66 -3.76
N SER A 460 13.87 24.54 -4.87
CA SER A 460 13.64 25.36 -6.06
C SER A 460 12.26 25.07 -6.68
N GLY A 461 11.78 25.94 -7.56
CA GLY A 461 10.46 25.81 -8.20
C GLY A 461 10.18 24.45 -8.83
N VAL A 462 11.19 23.72 -9.33
CA VAL A 462 11.03 22.34 -9.84
C VAL A 462 10.76 21.32 -8.73
N GLY A 463 11.39 21.49 -7.56
CA GLY A 463 11.16 20.67 -6.37
C GLY A 463 9.88 21.04 -5.61
N LEU A 464 9.36 22.26 -5.78
CA LEU A 464 8.06 22.68 -5.25
C LEU A 464 6.89 22.21 -6.12
N THR A 465 6.98 22.38 -7.45
CA THR A 465 5.91 22.10 -8.43
C THR A 465 5.86 20.63 -8.85
N ALA A 466 6.47 20.28 -9.99
CA ALA A 466 6.80 18.92 -10.38
C ALA A 466 7.94 18.92 -11.42
N ALA A 467 8.63 17.79 -11.50
CA ALA A 467 9.64 17.50 -12.52
C ALA A 467 9.05 16.59 -13.62
N VAL A 468 9.57 16.73 -14.85
CA VAL A 468 9.37 15.73 -15.90
C VAL A 468 10.65 14.88 -15.96
N GLN A 469 10.54 13.56 -15.74
CA GLN A 469 11.66 12.64 -15.87
C GLN A 469 11.33 11.55 -16.90
N LYS A 470 12.32 11.19 -17.73
CA LYS A 470 12.19 10.10 -18.68
C LYS A 470 12.39 8.75 -17.96
N ASP A 471 11.44 7.83 -18.07
CA ASP A 471 11.58 6.50 -17.48
C ASP A 471 12.60 5.64 -18.27
N PRO A 472 13.63 5.05 -17.61
CA PRO A 472 14.67 4.27 -18.30
C PRO A 472 14.17 2.98 -18.96
N VAL A 473 13.01 2.43 -18.58
CA VAL A 473 12.48 1.18 -19.17
C VAL A 473 11.66 1.47 -20.42
N THR A 474 10.72 2.40 -20.34
CA THR A 474 9.73 2.69 -21.40
C THR A 474 10.17 3.79 -22.36
N ASN A 475 11.13 4.62 -21.97
CA ASN A 475 11.48 5.90 -22.61
C ASN A 475 10.36 6.95 -22.62
N GLU A 476 9.24 6.72 -21.91
CA GLU A 476 8.14 7.68 -21.77
C GLU A 476 8.51 8.79 -20.76
N PHE A 477 7.89 9.96 -20.88
CA PHE A 477 8.06 11.07 -19.94
C PHE A 477 7.02 10.96 -18.82
N VAL A 478 7.50 10.78 -17.58
CA VAL A 478 6.69 10.63 -16.36
C VAL A 478 6.81 11.90 -15.52
N LEU A 479 5.72 12.29 -14.85
CA LEU A 479 5.69 13.42 -13.92
C LEU A 479 6.07 12.94 -12.50
N GLU A 480 7.10 13.52 -11.91
CA GLU A 480 7.42 13.36 -10.48
C GLU A 480 6.95 14.59 -9.71
N GLY A 481 5.94 14.41 -8.85
CA GLY A 481 5.36 15.49 -8.04
C GLY A 481 6.37 16.12 -7.09
N GLY A 482 6.41 17.45 -7.06
CA GLY A 482 7.15 18.22 -6.06
C GLY A 482 6.39 18.35 -4.75
N ALA A 483 6.98 19.05 -3.78
CA ALA A 483 6.48 19.15 -2.40
C ALA A 483 5.00 19.56 -2.29
N LEU A 484 4.55 20.51 -3.12
CA LEU A 484 3.16 21.00 -3.10
C LEU A 484 2.17 19.98 -3.70
N VAL A 485 2.59 19.20 -4.69
CA VAL A 485 1.74 18.14 -5.28
C VAL A 485 1.66 16.93 -4.36
N LEU A 486 2.76 16.56 -3.70
CA LEU A 486 2.79 15.47 -2.71
C LEU A 486 1.92 15.80 -1.48
N ALA A 487 1.85 17.07 -1.10
CA ALA A 487 1.09 17.57 0.05
C ALA A 487 -0.42 17.79 -0.21
N ASP A 488 -0.98 17.47 -1.38
CA ASP A 488 -2.43 17.63 -1.68
C ASP A 488 -3.32 17.01 -0.59
N MET A 489 -4.36 17.73 -0.18
CA MET A 489 -5.21 17.44 1.00
C MET A 489 -4.42 17.40 2.32
N GLY A 490 -3.41 18.27 2.45
CA GLY A 490 -2.45 18.31 3.55
C GLY A 490 -1.81 19.68 3.79
N ILE A 491 -0.69 19.70 4.52
CA ILE A 491 0.03 20.93 4.91
C ILE A 491 1.43 20.91 4.30
N CYS A 492 1.72 21.89 3.43
CA CYS A 492 3.08 22.18 3.01
C CYS A 492 3.66 23.29 3.89
N ALA A 493 4.77 23.00 4.57
CA ALA A 493 5.39 23.88 5.54
C ALA A 493 6.77 24.35 5.04
N ILE A 494 6.92 25.66 4.87
CA ILE A 494 8.06 26.31 4.20
C ILE A 494 8.80 27.18 5.23
N ASP A 495 10.00 26.77 5.62
CA ASP A 495 10.92 27.59 6.43
C ASP A 495 11.79 28.50 5.53
N GLU A 496 12.32 29.59 6.08
CA GLU A 496 13.10 30.62 5.35
C GLU A 496 12.38 31.19 4.10
N PHE A 497 11.06 31.44 4.19
CA PHE A 497 10.24 31.96 3.10
C PHE A 497 10.78 33.28 2.50
N ASP A 498 11.43 34.11 3.32
CA ASP A 498 12.09 35.36 2.90
C ASP A 498 13.30 35.13 1.97
N LYS A 499 13.89 33.92 1.97
CA LYS A 499 15.05 33.54 1.14
C LYS A 499 14.69 32.85 -0.18
N MET A 500 13.39 32.66 -0.50
CA MET A 500 12.95 32.09 -1.78
C MET A 500 13.16 33.03 -2.96
N GLU A 501 13.52 32.46 -4.11
CA GLU A 501 13.62 33.15 -5.41
C GLU A 501 12.24 33.59 -5.93
N GLU A 502 12.23 34.59 -6.82
CA GLU A 502 10.98 35.20 -7.32
C GLU A 502 10.18 34.26 -8.24
N SER A 503 10.85 33.35 -8.96
CA SER A 503 10.24 32.27 -9.74
C SER A 503 9.41 31.30 -8.91
N ASP A 504 9.77 31.15 -7.63
CA ASP A 504 9.19 30.14 -6.76
C ASP A 504 7.98 30.73 -6.02
N ARG A 505 8.01 32.05 -5.78
CA ARG A 505 6.86 32.83 -5.30
C ARG A 505 5.71 32.81 -6.31
N THR A 506 5.95 32.95 -7.60
CA THR A 506 4.88 32.92 -8.61
C THR A 506 4.19 31.55 -8.68
N ALA A 507 4.94 30.45 -8.58
CA ALA A 507 4.39 29.11 -8.48
C ALA A 507 3.53 28.91 -7.22
N ILE A 508 3.95 29.47 -6.08
CA ILE A 508 3.15 29.43 -4.83
C ILE A 508 1.89 30.29 -4.96
N HIS A 509 1.92 31.41 -5.68
CA HIS A 509 0.75 32.25 -5.94
C HIS A 509 -0.31 31.51 -6.78
N GLU A 510 0.13 30.74 -7.79
CA GLU A 510 -0.74 29.88 -8.59
C GLU A 510 -1.46 28.83 -7.71
N VAL A 511 -0.71 28.15 -6.84
CA VAL A 511 -1.25 27.13 -5.92
C VAL A 511 -2.22 27.72 -4.90
N MET A 512 -1.91 28.88 -4.30
CA MET A 512 -2.81 29.52 -3.34
C MET A 512 -4.15 29.92 -3.99
N GLU A 513 -4.12 30.42 -5.23
CA GLU A 513 -5.32 30.93 -5.90
C GLU A 513 -6.15 29.85 -6.59
N GLN A 514 -5.53 28.97 -7.37
CA GLN A 514 -6.24 27.97 -8.18
C GLN A 514 -6.31 26.58 -7.55
N GLN A 515 -5.50 26.32 -6.51
CA GLN A 515 -5.30 24.99 -5.90
C GLN A 515 -4.79 23.94 -6.91
N THR A 516 -4.08 24.41 -7.95
CA THR A 516 -3.49 23.62 -9.02
C THR A 516 -2.11 24.13 -9.39
N VAL A 517 -1.30 23.25 -9.98
CA VAL A 517 0.01 23.55 -10.57
C VAL A 517 -0.07 23.23 -12.06
N SER A 518 0.05 24.23 -12.93
CA SER A 518 0.14 24.03 -14.38
C SER A 518 1.58 23.81 -14.82
N ILE A 519 1.80 22.82 -15.70
CA ILE A 519 3.14 22.47 -16.19
C ILE A 519 3.09 22.29 -17.70
N ALA A 520 3.85 23.14 -18.40
CA ALA A 520 4.12 23.08 -19.82
C ALA A 520 5.61 22.80 -20.05
N LYS A 521 6.02 21.52 -20.02
CA LYS A 521 7.43 21.09 -20.11
C LYS A 521 7.56 19.83 -20.96
N ALA A 522 8.63 19.73 -21.75
CA ALA A 522 8.95 18.56 -22.61
C ALA A 522 7.81 18.09 -23.55
N GLY A 523 6.93 19.00 -23.98
CA GLY A 523 5.77 18.68 -24.84
C GLY A 523 4.53 18.20 -24.07
N ILE A 524 4.59 18.08 -22.75
CA ILE A 524 3.44 17.80 -21.88
C ILE A 524 2.86 19.12 -21.37
N THR A 525 1.55 19.32 -21.56
CA THR A 525 0.77 20.42 -20.96
C THR A 525 -0.30 19.85 -20.04
N THR A 526 -0.01 19.81 -18.73
CA THR A 526 -0.87 19.19 -17.71
C THR A 526 -1.00 20.07 -16.48
N SER A 527 -2.22 20.13 -15.92
CA SER A 527 -2.46 20.63 -14.57
C SER A 527 -2.47 19.48 -13.56
N LEU A 528 -1.83 19.69 -12.41
CA LEU A 528 -1.87 18.81 -11.25
C LEU A 528 -2.65 19.51 -10.12
N ASN A 529 -3.40 18.77 -9.32
CA ASN A 529 -4.08 19.33 -8.15
C ASN A 529 -3.09 19.50 -6.99
N ALA A 530 -3.22 20.59 -6.24
CA ALA A 530 -2.37 20.93 -5.09
C ALA A 530 -3.20 21.72 -4.06
N ARG A 531 -4.27 21.11 -3.55
CA ARG A 531 -5.13 21.66 -2.48
C ARG A 531 -4.37 21.53 -1.16
N THR A 532 -3.50 22.51 -0.91
CA THR A 532 -2.57 22.49 0.22
C THR A 532 -2.79 23.70 1.10
N ALA A 533 -2.93 23.46 2.40
CA ALA A 533 -2.74 24.50 3.38
C ALA A 533 -1.23 24.82 3.43
N ILE A 534 -0.87 26.12 3.43
CA ILE A 534 0.53 26.55 3.40
C ILE A 534 0.88 27.21 4.72
N LEU A 535 1.92 26.69 5.38
CA LEU A 535 2.47 27.22 6.63
C LEU A 535 3.88 27.75 6.38
N ALA A 536 4.00 29.07 6.21
CA ALA A 536 5.28 29.72 6.02
C ALA A 536 5.90 30.19 7.34
N ALA A 537 7.23 30.21 7.42
CA ALA A 537 7.97 31.04 8.36
C ALA A 537 8.92 31.97 7.60
N ALA A 538 8.90 33.25 7.97
CA ALA A 538 9.75 34.29 7.40
C ALA A 538 10.43 35.06 8.53
N ASN A 539 11.69 35.45 8.38
CA ASN A 539 12.36 36.33 9.32
C ASN A 539 12.27 37.80 8.83
N PRO A 540 12.15 38.79 9.74
CA PRO A 540 12.30 40.19 9.37
C PRO A 540 13.71 40.44 8.83
N ALA A 541 13.84 41.47 7.99
CA ALA A 541 15.09 41.87 7.33
C ALA A 541 15.88 42.89 8.16
#